data_AF-A0A699ZJ26-F1
#
_entry.id   AF-A0A699ZJ26-F1
#
_cell.length_a   1.000
_cell.length_b   1.000
_cell.length_c   1.000
_cell.angle_alpha   90.00
_cell.angle_beta   90.00
_cell.angle_gamma   90.00
#
_symmetry.space_group_name_H-M   'P 1'
#
loop_
_entity.id
_entity.type
_entity.pdbx_description
1 polymer ?
#
loop_
_entity_poly.entity_id
_entity_poly.type
_entity_poly.pdbx_seq_one_letter_code
_entity_poly.pdbx_strand_id
1 'polypeptide(L)'
;GSQYQGTAVERSDLDILIQTGGSGRDATRQDRQRLVKDCKRALQVELQQEGVRIRQQGYDKADKLTLTWLGAQRLSVDLVFYTTTHGPLPARGDENKFQRYPDVTNAVILFKKFLELRHALPLVPGYKIEALAKLCVRADQPNCMVNFMNPEALGQASHALLKEAWV
;
A
#
# COMPACT_ATOMS: atom_id res chain seq x y z
N GLY A 1 -3.89 4.01 2.90
CA GLY A 1 -2.45 3.76 2.96
C GLY A 1 -1.91 3.77 4.37
N SER A 2 -0.61 3.59 4.51
CA SER A 2 0.10 3.61 5.81
C SER A 2 -0.01 4.96 6.54
N GLN A 3 -0.22 6.07 5.82
CA GLN A 3 -0.44 7.41 6.37
C GLN A 3 -1.71 7.45 7.23
N TYR A 4 -2.82 6.91 6.72
CA TYR A 4 -4.08 6.83 7.47
C TYR A 4 -3.96 5.90 8.68
N GLN A 5 -3.13 4.85 8.59
CA GLN A 5 -2.91 3.89 9.67
C GLN A 5 -1.94 4.38 10.75
N GLY A 6 -1.26 5.52 10.54
CA GLY A 6 -0.20 5.99 11.43
C GLY A 6 1.07 5.12 11.39
N THR A 7 1.30 4.34 10.33
CA THR A 7 2.47 3.44 10.20
C THR A 7 3.41 3.84 9.05
N ALA A 8 3.25 5.06 8.52
CA ALA A 8 4.11 5.58 7.45
C ALA A 8 5.52 5.89 7.97
N VAL A 9 6.51 5.68 7.10
CA VAL A 9 7.93 6.00 7.29
C VAL A 9 8.43 6.87 6.13
N GLU A 10 9.66 7.36 6.17
CA GLU A 10 10.17 8.42 5.28
C GLU A 10 10.03 8.09 3.78
N ARG A 11 10.23 6.83 3.37
CA ARG A 11 10.08 6.42 1.97
C ARG A 11 8.70 5.88 1.62
N SER A 12 7.71 6.02 2.51
CA SER A 12 6.35 5.55 2.26
C SER A 12 5.66 6.43 1.23
N ASP A 13 5.11 5.78 0.20
CA ASP A 13 4.35 6.46 -0.84
C ASP A 13 2.99 6.91 -0.27
N LEU A 14 2.52 8.10 -0.64
CA LEU A 14 1.19 8.61 -0.26
C LEU A 14 0.11 7.92 -1.07
N ASP A 15 -0.77 7.17 -0.41
CA ASP A 15 -1.89 6.51 -1.08
C ASP A 15 -3.14 7.40 -1.14
N ILE A 16 -3.59 7.77 -2.34
CA ILE A 16 -4.85 8.48 -2.58
C ILE A 16 -5.79 7.55 -3.34
N LEU A 17 -7.00 7.35 -2.79
CA LEU A 17 -8.02 6.56 -3.45
C LEU A 17 -8.97 7.46 -4.25
N ILE A 18 -9.14 7.15 -5.53
CA ILE A 18 -10.09 7.82 -6.42
C ILE A 18 -11.22 6.84 -6.73
N GLN A 19 -12.43 7.15 -6.24
CA GLN A 19 -13.62 6.36 -6.50
C GLN A 19 -14.50 7.05 -7.53
N THR A 20 -14.94 6.29 -8.54
CA THR A 20 -15.97 6.74 -9.48
C THR A 20 -17.12 5.73 -9.55
N GLY A 21 -18.34 6.24 -9.74
CA GLY A 21 -19.53 5.42 -9.93
C GLY A 21 -19.55 4.82 -11.33
N GLY A 22 -19.89 3.54 -11.45
CA GLY A 22 -20.00 2.84 -12.74
C GLY A 22 -21.22 1.92 -12.80
N SER A 23 -21.73 1.69 -14.01
CA SER A 23 -22.89 0.82 -14.27
C SER A 23 -22.44 -0.54 -14.84
N GLY A 24 -22.33 -1.56 -13.99
CA GLY A 24 -22.02 -2.94 -14.41
C GLY A 24 -20.51 -3.25 -14.56
N ARG A 25 -20.13 -4.53 -14.40
CA ARG A 25 -18.74 -4.97 -14.12
C ARG A 25 -17.74 -4.70 -15.26
N ASP A 26 -18.13 -4.92 -16.51
CA ASP A 26 -17.20 -4.77 -17.65
C ASP A 26 -17.05 -3.30 -18.07
N ALA A 27 -18.15 -2.54 -18.05
CA ALA A 27 -18.11 -1.07 -18.19
C ALA A 27 -17.24 -0.45 -17.09
N THR A 28 -17.41 -0.89 -15.84
CA THR A 28 -16.60 -0.52 -14.67
C THR A 28 -15.08 -0.73 -14.88
N ARG A 29 -14.65 -1.74 -15.64
CA ARG A 29 -13.22 -1.95 -15.97
C ARG A 29 -12.76 -1.03 -17.10
N GLN A 30 -13.52 -0.94 -18.18
CA GLN A 30 -13.16 -0.09 -19.33
C GLN A 30 -13.16 1.39 -18.96
N ASP A 31 -14.18 1.83 -18.22
CA ASP A 31 -14.31 3.20 -17.71
C ASP A 31 -13.15 3.55 -16.78
N ARG A 32 -12.76 2.64 -15.88
CA ARG A 32 -11.58 2.82 -15.02
C ARG A 32 -10.31 3.00 -15.84
N GLN A 33 -10.07 2.12 -16.81
CA GLN A 33 -8.87 2.20 -17.65
C GLN A 33 -8.84 3.47 -18.50
N ARG A 34 -10.00 3.94 -18.98
CA ARG A 34 -10.13 5.21 -19.69
C ARG A 34 -9.83 6.38 -18.76
N LEU A 35 -10.45 6.40 -17.59
CA LEU A 35 -10.24 7.42 -16.56
C LEU A 35 -8.76 7.53 -16.16
N VAL A 36 -8.08 6.40 -15.95
CA VAL A 36 -6.66 6.39 -15.60
C VAL A 36 -5.80 6.96 -16.74
N LYS A 37 -6.12 6.64 -18.00
CA LYS A 37 -5.41 7.19 -19.16
C LYS A 37 -5.62 8.69 -19.30
N ASP A 38 -6.86 9.15 -19.14
CA ASP A 38 -7.21 10.57 -19.25
C ASP A 38 -6.57 11.38 -18.11
N CYS A 39 -6.65 10.87 -16.88
CA CYS A 39 -5.98 11.46 -15.72
C CYS A 39 -4.46 11.50 -15.90
N LYS A 40 -3.84 10.41 -16.38
CA LYS A 40 -2.40 10.41 -16.69
C LYS A 40 -2.04 11.49 -17.69
N ARG A 41 -2.82 11.66 -18.77
CA ARG A 41 -2.56 12.68 -19.79
C ARG A 41 -2.68 14.09 -19.19
N ALA A 42 -3.72 14.35 -18.42
CA ALA A 42 -3.89 15.63 -17.74
C ALA A 42 -2.71 15.94 -16.80
N LEU A 43 -2.32 14.98 -15.95
CA LEU A 43 -1.18 15.13 -15.05
C LEU A 43 0.15 15.34 -15.79
N GLN A 44 0.34 14.70 -16.96
CA GLN A 44 1.54 14.92 -17.77
C GLN A 44 1.64 16.34 -18.32
N VAL A 45 0.50 16.96 -18.62
CA VAL A 45 0.43 18.36 -19.08
C VAL A 45 0.69 19.30 -17.91
N GLU A 46 -0.05 19.13 -16.81
CA GLU A 46 0.05 20.00 -15.63
C GLU A 46 1.45 19.95 -15.00
N LEU A 47 2.05 18.77 -14.88
CA LEU A 47 3.33 18.56 -14.18
C LEU A 47 4.53 18.56 -15.12
N GLN A 48 4.36 18.99 -16.38
CA GLN A 48 5.41 18.90 -17.40
C GLN A 48 6.70 19.63 -17.01
N GLN A 49 6.57 20.75 -16.28
CA GLN A 49 7.69 21.58 -15.85
C GLN A 49 8.26 21.20 -14.49
N GLU A 50 7.60 20.28 -13.76
CA GLU A 50 7.97 19.90 -12.39
C GLU A 50 8.94 18.71 -12.31
N GLY A 51 9.36 18.15 -13.45
CA GLY A 51 10.28 17.01 -13.48
C GLY A 51 9.69 15.73 -12.87
N VAL A 52 8.36 15.60 -12.87
CA VAL A 52 7.64 14.46 -12.28
C VAL A 52 7.70 13.24 -13.20
N ARG A 53 8.04 12.08 -12.63
CA ARG A 53 7.91 10.80 -13.33
C ARG A 53 6.54 10.19 -13.02
N ILE A 54 5.80 9.83 -14.06
CA ILE A 54 4.47 9.22 -13.94
C ILE A 54 4.51 7.78 -14.49
N ARG A 55 4.28 6.79 -13.62
CA ARG A 55 4.21 5.37 -13.97
C ARG A 55 2.78 4.86 -13.80
N GLN A 56 2.30 4.09 -14.77
CA GLN A 56 1.01 3.40 -14.68
C GLN A 56 1.22 1.91 -14.39
N GLN A 57 0.38 1.34 -13.53
CA GLN A 57 0.31 -0.09 -13.24
C GLN A 57 -1.15 -0.53 -13.22
N GLY A 58 -1.49 -1.56 -13.97
CA GLY A 58 -2.83 -2.15 -13.99
C GLY A 58 -2.89 -3.39 -13.11
N TYR A 59 -3.97 -3.53 -12.36
CA TYR A 59 -4.34 -4.71 -11.59
C TYR A 59 -5.76 -5.15 -11.99
N ASP A 60 -6.15 -6.37 -11.61
CA ASP A 60 -7.47 -6.91 -12.00
C ASP A 60 -8.64 -6.02 -11.56
N LYS A 61 -8.58 -5.51 -10.33
CA LYS A 61 -9.65 -4.73 -9.69
C LYS A 61 -9.33 -3.24 -9.50
N ALA A 62 -8.12 -2.79 -9.85
CA ALA A 62 -7.69 -1.41 -9.66
C ALA A 62 -6.66 -1.03 -10.71
N ASP A 63 -6.56 0.26 -10.99
CA ASP A 63 -5.46 0.81 -11.78
C ASP A 63 -4.75 1.86 -10.93
N LYS A 64 -3.43 1.99 -11.08
CA LYS A 64 -2.61 2.87 -10.25
C LYS A 64 -1.75 3.79 -11.11
N LEU A 65 -1.71 5.06 -10.75
CA LEU A 65 -0.68 6.00 -11.21
C LEU A 65 0.24 6.33 -10.04
N THR A 66 1.53 6.09 -10.22
CA THR A 66 2.58 6.51 -9.29
C THR A 66 3.22 7.77 -9.85
N LEU A 67 3.12 8.87 -9.12
CA LEU A 67 3.79 10.13 -9.40
C LEU A 67 5.01 10.23 -8.49
N THR A 68 6.18 10.51 -9.05
CA THR A 68 7.43 10.62 -8.28
C THR A 68 8.12 11.95 -8.61
N TRP A 69 8.28 12.80 -7.59
CA TRP A 69 9.09 14.01 -7.64
C TRP A 69 10.53 13.65 -7.24
N LEU A 70 11.48 13.98 -8.10
CA LEU A 70 12.90 13.75 -7.89
C LEU A 70 13.57 15.05 -7.43
N GLY A 71 13.26 15.45 -6.20
CA GLY A 71 13.90 16.57 -5.52
C GLY A 71 14.93 16.10 -4.49
N ALA A 72 15.35 17.02 -3.61
CA ALA A 72 16.21 16.71 -2.46
C ALA A 72 15.62 15.62 -1.54
N GLN A 73 14.30 15.51 -1.52
CA GLN A 73 13.56 14.39 -0.92
C GLN A 73 12.68 13.74 -1.99
N ARG A 74 12.73 12.41 -2.08
CA ARG A 74 11.86 11.65 -2.98
C ARG A 74 10.44 11.64 -2.41
N LEU A 75 9.53 12.35 -3.05
CA LEU A 75 8.10 12.23 -2.79
C LEU A 75 7.47 11.31 -3.84
N SER A 76 6.72 10.31 -3.41
CA SER A 76 5.91 9.51 -4.31
C SER A 76 4.45 9.47 -3.85
N VAL A 77 3.53 9.58 -4.81
CA VAL A 77 2.09 9.52 -4.58
C VAL A 77 1.50 8.44 -5.48
N ASP A 78 0.74 7.53 -4.88
CA ASP A 78 0.01 6.47 -5.55
C ASP A 78 -1.47 6.84 -5.64
N LEU A 79 -1.93 7.20 -6.84
CA LEU A 79 -3.34 7.39 -7.17
C LEU A 79 -3.93 6.03 -7.53
N VAL A 80 -4.80 5.49 -6.69
CA VAL A 80 -5.47 4.20 -6.89
C VAL A 80 -6.89 4.44 -7.36
N PHE A 81 -7.17 4.07 -8.60
CA PHE A 81 -8.49 4.18 -9.22
C PHE A 81 -9.28 2.91 -8.94
N TYR A 82 -10.46 3.08 -8.36
CA TYR A 82 -11.36 2.00 -8.01
C TYR A 82 -12.77 2.33 -8.46
N THR A 83 -13.40 1.38 -9.14
CA THR A 83 -14.76 1.49 -9.66
C THR A 83 -15.64 0.46 -8.96
N THR A 84 -16.72 0.91 -8.34
CA THR A 84 -17.66 0.05 -7.57
C THR A 84 -18.94 -0.14 -8.37
N THR A 85 -19.37 -1.39 -8.56
CA THR A 85 -20.72 -1.70 -9.10
C THR A 85 -21.81 -1.72 -8.04
N HIS A 86 -21.45 -1.82 -6.74
CA HIS A 86 -22.40 -1.98 -5.64
C HIS A 86 -21.96 -1.16 -4.41
N GLY A 87 -22.45 0.08 -4.29
CA GLY A 87 -22.37 0.86 -3.06
C GLY A 87 -21.00 1.44 -2.67
N PRO A 88 -20.93 2.16 -1.53
CA PRO A 88 -19.67 2.63 -0.96
C PRO A 88 -18.73 1.44 -0.73
N LEU A 89 -17.41 1.71 -0.68
CA LEU A 89 -16.38 0.71 -0.44
C LEU A 89 -16.86 -0.29 0.63
N PRO A 90 -16.76 -1.62 0.41
CA PRO A 90 -16.97 -2.55 1.52
C PRO A 90 -16.06 -2.07 2.63
N ALA A 91 -16.63 -1.77 3.80
CA ALA A 91 -15.93 -1.21 4.96
C ALA A 91 -14.59 -1.93 5.05
N ARG A 92 -13.52 -1.24 4.62
CA ARG A 92 -12.27 -1.93 4.27
C ARG A 92 -11.75 -2.47 5.58
N GLY A 93 -11.63 -3.80 5.70
CA GLY A 93 -11.29 -4.53 6.95
C GLY A 93 -9.89 -4.27 7.52
N ASP A 94 -9.32 -3.12 7.17
CA ASP A 94 -7.99 -2.64 7.43
C ASP A 94 -7.98 -1.21 7.97
N GLU A 95 -9.11 -0.54 8.16
CA GLU A 95 -9.14 0.71 8.94
C GLU A 95 -8.86 0.40 10.42
N ASN A 96 -7.99 1.20 11.06
CA ASN A 96 -7.69 1.10 12.49
C ASN A 96 -7.08 -0.23 12.95
N LYS A 97 -6.25 -0.89 12.12
CA LYS A 97 -5.64 -2.23 12.41
C LYS A 97 -5.03 -2.34 13.81
N PHE A 98 -4.42 -1.25 14.27
CA PHE A 98 -3.64 -1.19 15.50
C PHE A 98 -4.09 -0.07 16.43
N GLN A 99 -5.29 0.50 16.24
CA GLN A 99 -5.75 1.63 17.05
C GLN A 99 -5.78 1.30 18.56
N ARG A 100 -5.98 0.02 18.90
CA ARG A 100 -5.95 -0.50 20.28
C ARG A 100 -4.56 -0.97 20.75
N TYR A 101 -3.55 -0.92 19.90
CA TYR A 101 -2.22 -1.50 20.11
C TYR A 101 -1.10 -0.52 19.70
N PRO A 102 -0.90 0.59 20.44
CA PRO A 102 0.09 1.60 20.08
C PRO A 102 1.52 1.04 20.00
N ASP A 103 1.86 0.07 20.84
CA ASP A 103 3.18 -0.58 20.82
C ASP A 103 3.42 -1.37 19.53
N VAL A 104 2.37 -1.99 18.99
CA VAL A 104 2.43 -2.72 17.72
C VAL A 104 2.61 -1.75 16.56
N THR A 105 1.92 -0.61 16.59
CA THR A 105 2.14 0.49 15.63
C THR A 105 3.59 0.94 15.64
N ASN A 106 4.18 1.17 16.82
CA ASN A 106 5.58 1.56 16.97
C ASN A 106 6.54 0.49 16.46
N ALA A 107 6.29 -0.79 16.76
CA ALA A 107 7.10 -1.90 16.27
C ALA A 107 7.06 -2.01 14.73
N VAL A 108 5.89 -1.80 14.11
CA VAL A 108 5.75 -1.77 12.65
C VAL A 108 6.56 -0.61 12.05
N ILE A 109 6.50 0.59 12.65
CA ILE A 109 7.28 1.76 12.20
C ILE A 109 8.79 1.46 12.28
N LEU A 110 9.25 0.96 13.44
CA LEU A 110 10.66 0.62 13.65
C LEU A 110 11.14 -0.40 12.63
N PHE A 111 10.34 -1.43 12.36
CA PHE A 111 10.70 -2.48 11.40
C PHE A 111 10.74 -1.97 9.96
N LYS A 112 9.77 -1.13 9.57
CA LYS A 112 9.79 -0.45 8.26
C LYS A 112 11.06 0.41 8.11
N LYS A 113 11.43 1.21 9.12
CA LYS A 113 12.68 2.00 9.11
C LYS A 113 13.93 1.12 9.04
N PHE A 114 13.96 0.02 9.77
CA PHE A 114 15.07 -0.93 9.72
C PHE A 114 15.30 -1.47 8.30
N LEU A 115 14.22 -1.81 7.58
CA LEU A 115 14.31 -2.25 6.19
C LEU A 115 14.72 -1.14 5.22
N GLU A 116 14.36 0.11 5.47
CA GLU A 116 14.82 1.26 4.66
C GLU A 116 16.34 1.46 4.75
N LEU A 117 16.92 1.23 5.94
CA LEU A 117 18.34 1.39 6.21
C LEU A 117 19.17 0.18 5.73
N ARG A 118 18.58 -1.01 5.73
CA ARG A 118 19.31 -2.23 5.35
C ARG A 118 19.20 -2.51 3.85
N HIS A 119 20.06 -1.85 3.09
CA HIS A 119 20.19 -2.02 1.63
C HIS A 119 20.39 -3.48 1.15
N ALA A 120 20.83 -4.38 2.03
CA ALA A 120 21.13 -5.78 1.70
C ALA A 120 19.95 -6.76 1.84
N LEU A 121 18.78 -6.32 2.34
CA LEU A 121 17.59 -7.18 2.40
C LEU A 121 16.71 -7.00 1.15
N PRO A 122 15.94 -8.04 0.75
CA PRO A 122 14.92 -7.89 -0.27
C PRO A 122 13.96 -6.77 0.08
N LEU A 123 13.56 -5.98 -0.92
CA LEU A 123 12.51 -4.98 -0.76
C LEU A 123 11.19 -5.68 -0.40
N VAL A 124 10.87 -5.71 0.89
CA VAL A 124 9.58 -6.20 1.39
C VAL A 124 8.59 -5.03 1.37
N PRO A 125 7.46 -5.15 0.66
CA PRO A 125 6.42 -4.11 0.71
C PRO A 125 5.91 -3.87 2.13
N GLY A 126 5.82 -2.61 2.54
CA GLY A 126 5.45 -2.24 3.91
C GLY A 126 4.11 -2.81 4.40
N TYR A 127 3.14 -3.02 3.49
CA TYR A 127 1.85 -3.63 3.85
C TYR A 127 1.98 -5.09 4.31
N LYS A 128 3.00 -5.84 3.86
CA LYS A 128 3.22 -7.24 4.30
C LYS A 128 3.66 -7.30 5.76
N ILE A 129 4.42 -6.30 6.21
CA ILE A 129 4.83 -6.14 7.61
C ILE A 129 3.59 -5.88 8.48
N GLU A 130 2.70 -5.00 8.03
CA GLU A 130 1.44 -4.75 8.74
C GLU A 130 0.56 -6.01 8.82
N ALA A 131 0.46 -6.78 7.73
CA ALA A 131 -0.31 -8.03 7.75
C ALA A 131 0.25 -9.02 8.77
N LEU A 132 1.58 -9.15 8.83
CA LEU A 132 2.26 -10.00 9.80
C LEU A 132 2.03 -9.54 11.24
N ALA A 133 2.16 -8.24 11.51
CA ALA A 133 1.87 -7.66 12.81
C ALA A 133 0.40 -7.88 13.23
N LYS A 134 -0.54 -7.82 12.28
CA LYS A 134 -1.96 -8.11 12.54
C LYS A 134 -2.20 -9.56 12.95
N LEU A 135 -1.51 -10.52 12.32
CA LEU A 135 -1.58 -11.93 12.70
C LEU A 135 -1.01 -12.17 14.09
N CYS A 136 0.12 -11.51 14.39
CA CYS A 136 0.76 -11.51 15.68
C CYS A 136 -0.15 -11.05 16.83
N VAL A 137 -0.87 -9.94 16.62
CA VAL A 137 -1.85 -9.42 17.58
C VAL A 137 -3.02 -10.37 17.76
N ARG A 138 -3.54 -10.95 16.67
CA ARG A 138 -4.68 -11.87 16.73
C ARG A 138 -4.35 -13.18 17.46
N ALA A 139 -3.09 -13.60 17.44
CA ALA A 139 -2.64 -14.82 18.08
C ALA A 139 -2.30 -14.65 19.58
N ASP A 140 -2.44 -13.44 20.14
CA ASP A 140 -2.04 -13.08 21.51
C ASP A 140 -0.60 -13.52 21.86
N GLN A 141 0.29 -13.39 20.87
CA GLN A 141 1.69 -13.85 20.96
C GLN A 141 2.61 -12.64 21.01
N PRO A 142 2.88 -12.04 22.19
CA PRO A 142 3.67 -10.81 22.30
C PRO A 142 5.10 -10.95 21.74
N ASN A 143 5.65 -12.17 21.70
CA ASN A 143 7.01 -12.46 21.20
C ASN A 143 7.09 -12.79 19.70
N CYS A 144 5.96 -12.92 18.99
CA CYS A 144 5.99 -13.34 17.59
C CYS A 144 6.70 -12.31 16.69
N MET A 145 6.54 -11.01 16.98
CA MET A 145 7.22 -9.96 16.22
C MET A 145 8.75 -10.09 16.32
N VAL A 146 9.27 -10.49 17.49
CA VAL A 146 10.71 -10.72 17.70
C VAL A 146 11.21 -11.92 16.92
N ASN A 147 10.44 -13.01 16.87
CA ASN A 147 10.78 -14.21 16.09
C ASN A 147 10.74 -13.95 14.57
N PHE A 148 9.85 -13.08 14.11
CA PHE A 148 9.78 -12.66 12.71
C PHE A 148 10.85 -11.62 12.31
N MET A 149 11.54 -11.00 13.28
CA MET A 149 12.67 -10.12 13.00
C MET A 149 13.95 -10.89 12.62
N ASN A 150 13.92 -12.23 12.61
CA ASN A 150 14.97 -13.04 12.01
C ASN A 150 14.88 -12.96 10.46
N PRO A 151 15.93 -12.50 9.75
CA PRO A 151 15.97 -12.43 8.28
C PRO A 151 15.63 -13.74 7.57
N GLU A 152 15.99 -14.89 8.17
CA GLU A 152 15.67 -16.22 7.61
C GLU A 152 14.17 -16.53 7.68
N ALA A 153 13.50 -16.09 8.76
CA ALA A 153 12.07 -16.27 8.94
C ALA A 153 11.25 -15.41 7.97
N LEU A 154 11.69 -14.19 7.62
CA LEU A 154 11.03 -13.33 6.63
C LEU A 154 11.06 -13.91 5.21
N GLY A 155 12.16 -14.58 4.85
CA GLY A 155 12.28 -15.27 3.56
C GLY A 155 11.26 -16.41 3.42
N GLN A 156 11.10 -17.22 4.47
CA GLN A 156 10.20 -18.39 4.47
C GLN A 156 8.73 -18.02 4.73
N ALA A 157 8.46 -17.06 5.62
CA ALA A 157 7.12 -16.56 5.94
C ALA A 157 6.39 -15.95 4.72
N SER A 158 7.15 -15.42 3.76
CA SER A 158 6.60 -14.76 2.58
C SER A 158 5.76 -15.66 1.67
N HIS A 159 5.92 -16.99 1.70
CA HIS A 159 5.17 -17.90 0.84
C HIS A 159 3.98 -18.57 1.54
N ALA A 160 4.11 -18.93 2.83
CA ALA A 160 3.07 -19.65 3.56
C ALA A 160 1.99 -18.72 4.15
N LEU A 161 2.39 -17.61 4.78
CA LEU A 161 1.45 -16.69 5.45
C LEU A 161 0.63 -15.83 4.47
N LEU A 162 1.11 -15.67 3.22
CA LEU A 162 0.33 -14.98 2.18
C LEU A 162 -0.88 -15.78 1.69
N LYS A 163 -0.91 -17.11 1.88
CA LYS A 163 -2.08 -17.93 1.55
C LYS A 163 -3.16 -17.87 2.63
N GLU A 164 -2.79 -17.76 3.90
CA GLU A 164 -3.75 -17.77 5.02
C GLU A 164 -4.33 -16.39 5.34
N ALA A 165 -3.60 -15.30 5.04
CA ALA A 165 -4.11 -13.94 5.26
C ALA A 165 -5.17 -13.49 4.22
N TRP A 166 -5.55 -14.35 3.27
CA TRP A 166 -6.43 -14.07 2.13
C TRP A 166 -7.53 -15.14 1.94
N VAL A 167 -8.11 -15.63 3.05
CA VAL A 167 -9.46 -16.21 3.09
C VAL A 167 -10.38 -15.27 3.85
#